data_AF-A0A952EWR1-F1
#
_entry.id   AF-A0A952EWR1-F1
#
_cell.length_a   1.000
_cell.length_b   1.000
_cell.length_c   1.000
_cell.angle_alpha   90.00
_cell.angle_beta   90.00
_cell.angle_gamma   90.00
#
_symmetry.space_group_name_H-M   'P 1'
#
loop_
_entity.id
_entity.type
_entity.pdbx_description
1 polymer ?
#
loop_
_entity_poly.entity_id
_entity_poly.type
_entity_poly.pdbx_seq_one_letter_code
_entity_poly.pdbx_strand_id
1 'polypeptide(L)'
;DGWCPYYVSIDTAVEWLKAFELPPGFEVVLPSDRPLDPAKDPEATKETLQTMAAGGTTILSARFIHHSLEHYLEQIHALAELNG
;
A
#
# COMPACT_ATOMS: atom_id res chain seq x y z
N ASP A 1 -3.21 17.92 -2.69
CA ASP A 1 -4.23 17.59 -3.69
C ASP A 1 -3.98 16.15 -4.12
N GLY A 2 -5.00 15.31 -4.24
CA GLY A 2 -4.76 13.87 -4.35
C GLY A 2 -6.01 13.06 -4.68
N TRP A 3 -5.80 11.76 -4.83
CA TRP A 3 -6.82 10.81 -5.27
C TRP A 3 -6.84 9.58 -4.38
N CYS A 4 -8.03 9.29 -3.83
CA CYS A 4 -8.31 8.12 -3.00
C CYS A 4 -9.58 7.44 -3.54
N PRO A 5 -9.46 6.60 -4.59
CA PRO A 5 -10.61 5.98 -5.21
C PRO A 5 -11.23 4.90 -4.33
N TYR A 6 -12.55 4.76 -4.42
CA TYR A 6 -13.26 3.63 -3.83
C TYR A 6 -13.47 2.53 -4.87
N TYR A 7 -13.24 1.28 -4.47
CA TYR A 7 -13.53 0.09 -5.29
C TYR A 7 -12.74 0.00 -6.62
N VAL A 8 -11.53 0.55 -6.64
CA VAL A 8 -10.61 0.48 -7.79
C VAL A 8 -9.42 -0.41 -7.39
N SER A 9 -9.11 -1.41 -8.23
CA SER A 9 -7.91 -2.24 -8.03
C SER A 9 -6.66 -1.44 -8.34
N ILE A 10 -5.50 -1.86 -7.82
CA ILE A 10 -4.22 -1.22 -8.11
C ILE A 10 -3.99 -1.16 -9.62
N ASP A 11 -4.14 -2.28 -10.34
CA ASP A 11 -3.95 -2.34 -11.80
C ASP A 11 -4.82 -1.34 -12.56
N THR A 12 -6.08 -1.20 -12.16
CA THR A 12 -7.02 -0.24 -12.80
C THR A 12 -6.58 1.20 -12.51
N ALA A 13 -6.16 1.47 -11.28
CA ALA A 13 -5.66 2.78 -10.90
C ALA A 13 -4.39 3.14 -11.68
N VAL A 14 -3.44 2.21 -11.80
CA VAL A 14 -2.23 2.39 -12.62
C VAL A 14 -2.61 2.76 -14.06
N GLU A 15 -3.54 2.03 -14.66
CA GLU A 15 -3.93 2.26 -16.05
C GLU A 15 -4.59 3.61 -16.26
N TRP A 16 -5.44 4.06 -15.33
CA TRP A 16 -6.05 5.38 -15.42
C TRP A 16 -5.03 6.50 -15.22
N LEU A 17 -4.12 6.35 -14.26
CA LEU A 17 -3.10 7.35 -13.98
C LEU A 17 -2.13 7.55 -15.14
N LYS A 18 -1.84 6.51 -15.94
CA LYS A 18 -1.03 6.64 -17.17
C LYS A 18 -1.62 7.59 -18.21
N ALA A 19 -2.92 7.83 -18.19
CA ALA A 19 -3.58 8.72 -19.14
C ALA A 19 -3.36 10.22 -18.83
N PHE A 20 -2.75 10.55 -17.69
CA PHE A 20 -2.60 11.93 -17.21
C PHE A 20 -1.16 12.23 -16.79
N GLU A 21 -0.71 13.46 -17.04
CA GLU A 21 0.49 14.00 -16.38
C GLU A 21 0.09 14.48 -14.98
N LEU A 22 0.61 13.81 -13.95
CA LEU A 22 0.29 14.17 -12.56
C LEU A 22 1.15 15.36 -12.11
N PRO A 23 0.56 16.36 -11.44
CA PRO A 23 1.32 17.48 -10.92
C PRO A 23 2.30 17.02 -9.81
N PRO A 24 3.41 17.75 -9.60
CA PRO A 24 4.32 17.46 -8.49
C PRO A 24 3.60 17.45 -7.14
N GLY A 25 3.85 16.41 -6.33
CA GLY A 25 3.23 16.25 -5.02
C GLY A 25 1.77 15.76 -5.04
N PHE A 26 1.28 15.27 -6.19
CA PHE A 26 -0.01 14.59 -6.23
C PHE A 26 0.05 13.27 -5.48
N GLU A 27 -0.83 13.10 -4.49
CA GLU A 27 -0.88 11.89 -3.67
C GLU A 27 -1.91 10.90 -4.22
N VAL A 28 -1.48 9.65 -4.40
CA VAL A 28 -2.32 8.52 -4.77
C VAL A 28 -2.40 7.59 -3.58
N VAL A 29 -3.60 7.49 -3.00
CA VAL A 29 -3.86 6.66 -1.82
C VAL A 29 -4.61 5.42 -2.24
N LEU A 30 -3.98 4.25 -2.12
CA LEU A 30 -4.60 2.97 -2.47
C LEU A 30 -4.42 1.95 -1.34
N PRO A 31 -5.45 1.14 -1.05
CA PRO A 31 -5.30 -0.01 -0.17
C PRO A 31 -4.56 -1.14 -0.88
N SER A 32 -3.87 -2.00 -0.12
CA SER A 32 -3.38 -3.27 -0.66
C SER A 32 -4.57 -4.18 -1.02
N ASP A 33 -4.46 -4.92 -2.13
CA ASP A 33 -5.53 -5.85 -2.57
C ASP A 33 -5.78 -6.94 -1.52
N ARG A 34 -4.70 -7.40 -0.88
CA ARG A 34 -4.73 -8.40 0.20
C ARG A 34 -4.21 -7.81 1.51
N PRO A 35 -4.66 -8.35 2.67
CA PRO A 35 -4.04 -8.02 3.94
C PRO A 35 -2.54 -8.34 3.90
N LEU A 36 -1.74 -7.43 4.42
CA LEU A 36 -0.31 -7.60 4.61
C LEU A 36 -0.07 -8.42 5.87
N ASP A 37 1.08 -9.09 5.90
CA ASP A 37 1.55 -9.81 7.09
C ASP A 37 3.07 -9.64 7.22
N PRO A 38 3.56 -8.42 7.50
CA PRO A 38 4.99 -8.10 7.55
C PRO A 38 5.74 -8.89 8.63
N ALA A 39 5.06 -9.32 9.70
CA ALA A 39 5.65 -10.10 10.78
C ALA A 39 5.92 -11.55 10.35
N LYS A 40 5.02 -12.14 9.53
CA LYS A 40 5.12 -13.53 9.08
C LYS A 40 5.77 -13.70 7.72
N ASP A 41 5.51 -12.78 6.79
CA ASP A 41 5.96 -12.80 5.41
C ASP A 41 6.45 -11.39 4.97
N PRO A 42 7.64 -10.99 5.45
CA PRO A 42 8.21 -9.67 5.14
C PRO A 42 8.56 -9.51 3.66
N GLU A 43 8.99 -10.57 2.97
CA GLU A 43 9.38 -10.51 1.55
C GLU A 43 8.15 -10.33 0.66
N ALA A 44 7.06 -11.07 0.87
CA ALA A 44 5.83 -10.84 0.11
C ALA A 44 5.23 -9.46 0.38
N THR A 45 5.36 -8.96 1.62
CA THR A 45 4.96 -7.59 1.95
C THR A 45 5.78 -6.58 1.15
N LYS A 46 7.10 -6.74 1.10
CA LYS A 46 8.01 -5.87 0.35
C LYS A 46 7.74 -5.87 -1.15
N GLU A 47 7.50 -7.04 -1.74
CA GLU A 47 7.12 -7.17 -3.16
C GLU A 47 5.80 -6.42 -3.45
N THR A 48 4.83 -6.53 -2.54
CA THR A 48 3.56 -5.79 -2.65
C THR A 48 3.80 -4.28 -2.61
N LEU A 49 4.61 -3.79 -1.67
CA LEU A 49 4.95 -2.36 -1.56
C LEU A 49 5.64 -1.84 -2.83
N GLN A 50 6.60 -2.59 -3.36
CA GLN A 50 7.32 -2.24 -4.57
C GLN A 50 6.40 -2.18 -5.79
N THR A 51 5.51 -3.16 -5.92
CA THR A 51 4.52 -3.21 -7.00
C THR A 51 3.59 -2.00 -6.95
N MET A 52 3.09 -1.65 -5.75
CA MET A 52 2.22 -0.49 -5.55
C MET A 52 2.92 0.82 -5.84
N ALA A 53 4.17 0.98 -5.39
CA ALA A 53 4.99 2.15 -5.67
C ALA A 53 5.29 2.29 -7.17
N ALA A 54 5.62 1.20 -7.86
CA ALA A 54 5.81 1.19 -9.32
C ALA A 54 4.52 1.55 -10.08
N GLY A 55 3.36 1.25 -9.51
CA GLY A 55 2.05 1.66 -9.99
C GLY A 55 1.70 3.13 -9.74
N GLY A 56 2.57 3.91 -9.07
CA GLY A 56 2.33 5.30 -8.76
C GLY A 56 1.56 5.53 -7.45
N THR A 57 1.39 4.50 -6.61
CA THR A 57 0.86 4.70 -5.26
C THR A 57 1.87 5.44 -4.42
N THR A 58 1.46 6.54 -3.78
CA THR A 58 2.32 7.33 -2.88
C THR A 58 2.02 7.05 -1.42
N ILE A 59 0.77 6.71 -1.09
CA ILE A 59 0.35 6.38 0.27
C ILE A 59 -0.40 5.05 0.23
N LEU A 60 0.11 4.06 0.96
CA LEU A 60 -0.56 2.78 1.14
C LEU A 60 -1.51 2.86 2.34
N SER A 61 -2.76 2.46 2.14
CA SER A 61 -3.66 2.10 3.24
C SER A 61 -3.44 0.64 3.63
N ALA A 62 -2.55 0.41 4.61
CA ALA A 62 -2.19 -0.92 5.06
C ALA A 62 -3.36 -1.60 5.79
N ARG A 63 -3.66 -2.83 5.40
CA ARG A 63 -4.67 -3.69 6.07
C ARG A 63 -3.99 -4.93 6.59
N PHE A 64 -4.33 -5.32 7.82
CA PHE A 64 -3.80 -6.53 8.46
C PHE A 64 -4.95 -7.42 8.92
N ILE A 65 -4.70 -8.73 9.00
CA ILE A 65 -5.51 -9.63 9.81
C ILE A 65 -4.79 -9.79 11.13
N HIS A 66 -5.42 -9.33 12.21
CA HIS A 66 -4.89 -9.43 13.57
C HIS A 66 -5.89 -10.12 14.50
N HIS A 67 -5.37 -10.71 15.57
CA HIS A 67 -6.17 -11.50 16.53
C HIS A 67 -6.11 -10.94 17.95
N SER A 68 -5.19 -10.00 18.19
CA SER A 68 -5.08 -9.23 19.43
C SER A 68 -4.45 -7.85 19.11
N LEU A 69 -4.43 -6.97 20.11
CA LEU A 69 -3.76 -5.67 20.00
C LEU A 69 -2.24 -5.84 19.83
N GLU A 70 -1.65 -6.78 20.56
CA GLU A 70 -0.22 -7.09 20.51
C GLU A 70 0.18 -7.54 19.10
N HIS A 71 -0.61 -8.43 18.50
CA HIS A 71 -0.36 -8.88 17.12
C HIS A 71 -0.47 -7.72 16.11
N TYR A 72 -1.43 -6.81 16.30
CA TYR A 72 -1.55 -5.63 15.44
C TYR A 72 -0.34 -4.68 15.57
N LEU A 73 0.14 -4.43 16.79
CA LEU A 73 1.30 -3.57 17.04
C LEU A 73 2.59 -4.19 16.49
N GLU A 74 2.76 -5.51 16.63
CA GLU A 74 3.86 -6.26 16.00
C GLU A 74 3.86 -6.07 14.49
N GLN A 75 2.69 -6.20 13.84
CA GLN A 75 2.56 -6.01 12.39
C GLN A 75 2.86 -4.56 11.96
N ILE A 76 2.46 -3.55 12.74
CA ILE A 76 2.82 -2.15 12.46
C ILE A 76 4.33 -1.93 12.58
N HIS A 77 4.95 -2.44 13.65
CA HIS A 77 6.39 -2.30 13.85
C HIS A 77 7.17 -2.98 12.73
N ALA A 78 6.80 -4.23 12.37
CA ALA A 78 7.42 -4.94 11.27
C ALA A 78 7.26 -4.19 9.94
N LEU A 79 6.09 -3.59 9.66
CA LEU A 79 5.91 -2.78 8.46
C LEU A 79 6.81 -1.52 8.46
N ALA A 80 6.95 -0.86 9.61
CA ALA A 80 7.79 0.32 9.75
C ALA A 80 9.28 -0.01 9.52
N GLU A 81 9.76 -1.16 10.00
CA GLU A 81 11.13 -1.62 9.80
C GLU A 81 11.45 -1.95 8.33
N LEU A 82 10.45 -2.32 7.52
CA LEU A 82 10.63 -2.58 6.08
C LEU A 82 10.74 -1.30 5.24
N ASN A 83 10.26 -0.17 5.76
CA ASN A 83 10.21 1.13 5.07
C ASN A 83 11.19 2.18 5.65
N GLY A 84 11.97 1.82 6.68
CA GLY A 84 13.05 2.65 7.23
C GLY A 84 14.37 2.43 6.51
#